data_AF-A0A7S1ZJ88-F1
#
_entry.id   AF-A0A7S1ZJ88-F1
#
_cell.length_a   1.000
_cell.length_b   1.000
_cell.length_c   1.000
_cell.angle_alpha   90.00
_cell.angle_beta   90.00
_cell.angle_gamma   90.00
#
_symmetry.space_group_name_H-M   'P 1'
#
loop_
_entity.id
_entity.type
_entity.pdbx_description
1 polymer ?
#
loop_
_entity_poly.entity_id
_entity_poly.type
_entity_poly.pdbx_seq_one_letter_code
_entity_poly.pdbx_strand_id
1 'polypeptide(L)'
;KNLVRYILEKTDAYYRTKKSTIPDYSNWSIEHIEPQSSKNMSDDLIGHIGNLILVPEDLNEKLGTKSFSEKKKMLIEAEIPIDPTIKKSSKWGESAVRARADEIAKISHHDIWSF
;
A
#
# COMPACT_ATOMS: atom_id res chain seq x y z
N LYS A 1 8.10 -2.87 13.49
CA LYS A 1 7.53 -3.53 12.28
C LYS A 1 6.07 -3.94 12.47
N ASN A 2 5.69 -4.51 13.63
CA ASN A 2 4.32 -5.02 13.85
C ASN A 2 3.21 -3.96 13.70
N LEU A 3 3.43 -2.71 14.14
CA LEU A 3 2.43 -1.64 14.00
C LEU A 3 2.16 -1.27 12.53
N VAL A 4 3.20 -1.09 11.71
CA VAL A 4 3.04 -0.76 10.29
C VAL A 4 2.25 -1.86 9.59
N ARG A 5 2.63 -3.13 9.82
CA ARG A 5 1.91 -4.28 9.27
C ARG A 5 0.43 -4.27 9.69
N TYR A 6 0.16 -4.09 10.99
CA TYR A 6 -1.19 -4.01 11.51
C TYR A 6 -2.03 -2.92 10.83
N ILE A 7 -1.48 -1.71 10.65
CA ILE A 7 -2.17 -0.61 9.98
C ILE A 7 -2.48 -0.98 8.52
N LEU A 8 -1.53 -1.59 7.81
CA LEU A 8 -1.73 -2.01 6.43
C LEU A 8 -2.77 -3.14 6.29
N GLU A 9 -2.77 -4.13 7.20
CA GLU A 9 -3.79 -5.19 7.24
C GLU A 9 -5.19 -4.62 7.48
N LYS A 10 -5.32 -3.66 8.40
CA LYS A 10 -6.60 -2.97 8.65
C LYS A 10 -7.03 -2.11 7.47
N THR A 11 -6.10 -1.43 6.84
CA THR A 11 -6.35 -0.61 5.64
C THR A 11 -6.82 -1.48 4.47
N ASP A 12 -6.14 -2.59 4.19
CA ASP A 12 -6.56 -3.54 3.15
C ASP A 12 -7.94 -4.11 3.48
N ALA A 13 -8.15 -4.59 4.71
CA ALA A 13 -9.44 -5.10 5.14
C ALA A 13 -10.56 -4.07 4.95
N TYR A 14 -10.36 -2.80 5.30
CA TYR A 14 -11.32 -1.72 5.08
C TYR A 14 -11.71 -1.54 3.60
N TYR A 15 -10.74 -1.63 2.69
CA TYR A 15 -11.04 -1.55 1.26
C TYR A 15 -11.65 -2.86 0.70
N ARG A 16 -11.43 -4.01 1.35
CA ARG A 16 -12.02 -5.32 1.00
C ARG A 16 -13.39 -5.59 1.59
N THR A 17 -13.74 -5.03 2.74
CA THR A 17 -15.05 -5.24 3.37
C THR A 17 -16.19 -4.70 2.51
N LYS A 18 -15.90 -3.81 1.55
CA LYS A 18 -16.82 -3.46 0.44
C LYS A 18 -17.12 -4.62 -0.53
N LYS A 19 -16.39 -5.74 -0.45
CA LYS A 19 -16.45 -6.93 -1.32
C LYS A 19 -16.66 -8.27 -0.56
N SER A 20 -16.94 -8.24 0.75
CA SER A 20 -17.43 -9.39 1.56
C SER A 20 -16.47 -10.57 1.83
N THR A 21 -15.16 -10.44 1.65
CA THR A 21 -14.18 -11.45 2.11
C THR A 21 -12.91 -10.80 2.66
N ILE A 22 -12.48 -11.19 3.86
CA ILE A 22 -11.20 -10.80 4.46
C ILE A 22 -10.17 -11.92 4.20
N PRO A 23 -9.01 -11.63 3.58
CA PRO A 23 -7.98 -12.63 3.32
C PRO A 23 -7.33 -13.12 4.60
N ASP A 24 -6.77 -14.33 4.56
CA ASP A 24 -5.70 -14.72 5.48
C ASP A 24 -4.40 -14.03 5.06
N TYR A 25 -3.87 -13.18 5.94
CA TYR A 25 -2.65 -12.42 5.70
C TYR A 25 -1.37 -13.19 6.06
N SER A 26 -1.46 -14.46 6.49
CA SER A 26 -0.31 -15.28 6.91
C SER A 26 0.85 -15.28 5.91
N ASN A 27 0.55 -15.42 4.60
CA ASN A 27 1.54 -15.43 3.50
C ASN A 27 1.60 -14.11 2.72
N TRP A 28 1.40 -12.99 3.42
CA TRP A 28 1.48 -11.66 2.84
C TRP A 28 2.68 -10.89 3.36
N SER A 29 3.22 -10.03 2.51
CA SER A 29 4.41 -9.23 2.78
C SER A 29 4.15 -7.75 2.49
N ILE A 30 5.00 -6.91 3.08
CA ILE A 30 4.98 -5.47 2.84
C ILE A 30 5.80 -5.20 1.58
N GLU A 31 5.16 -4.59 0.59
CA GLU A 31 5.76 -4.15 -0.65
C GLU A 31 5.95 -2.62 -0.66
N HIS A 32 7.02 -2.17 -1.29
CA HIS A 32 7.29 -0.74 -1.51
C HIS A 32 6.79 -0.32 -2.90
N ILE A 33 5.95 0.72 -2.96
CA ILE A 33 5.40 1.23 -4.22
C ILE A 33 6.52 1.84 -5.08
N GLU A 34 7.30 2.77 -4.53
CA GLU A 34 8.64 3.05 -5.05
C GLU A 34 9.60 2.00 -4.48
N PRO A 35 10.36 1.26 -5.32
CA PRO A 35 11.21 0.16 -4.86
C PRO A 35 12.20 0.58 -3.76
N GLN A 36 12.45 -0.33 -2.81
CA GLN A 36 13.40 -0.09 -1.73
C GLN A 36 14.82 0.26 -2.21
N SER A 37 15.24 -0.30 -3.35
CA SER A 37 16.54 -0.03 -3.97
C SER A 37 16.59 1.28 -4.76
N SER A 38 15.48 2.02 -4.84
CA SER A 38 15.41 3.26 -5.58
C SER A 38 16.23 4.36 -4.94
N LYS A 39 16.82 5.21 -5.78
CA LYS A 39 17.52 6.45 -5.37
C LYS A 39 16.71 7.70 -5.69
N ASN A 40 15.45 7.54 -6.11
CA ASN A 40 14.59 8.64 -6.52
C ASN A 40 13.99 9.42 -5.34
N MET A 41 14.07 8.86 -4.13
CA MET A 41 13.60 9.47 -2.88
C MET A 41 14.59 9.17 -1.74
N SER A 42 14.47 9.90 -0.63
CA SER A 42 15.24 9.61 0.58
C SER A 42 14.80 8.30 1.24
N ASP A 43 15.69 7.68 2.02
CA ASP A 43 15.39 6.45 2.76
C ASP A 43 14.17 6.60 3.70
N ASP A 44 13.98 7.78 4.29
CA ASP A 44 12.81 8.11 5.10
C ASP A 44 11.50 8.03 4.31
N LEU A 45 11.51 8.48 3.05
CA LEU A 45 10.34 8.40 2.15
C LEU A 45 10.14 6.98 1.61
N ILE A 46 11.22 6.24 1.37
CA ILE A 46 11.16 4.84 0.96
C ILE A 46 10.48 4.00 2.05
N GLY A 47 10.89 4.16 3.32
CA GLY A 47 10.30 3.45 4.46
C GLY A 47 8.98 4.02 4.98
N HIS A 48 8.46 5.09 4.38
CA HIS A 48 7.25 5.78 4.83
C HIS A 48 6.00 4.94 4.60
N ILE A 49 5.05 4.90 5.55
CA ILE A 49 3.82 4.08 5.41
C ILE A 49 3.02 4.41 4.14
N GLY A 50 3.04 5.66 3.70
CA GLY A 50 2.44 6.08 2.45
C GLY A 50 3.04 5.40 1.21
N ASN A 51 4.30 4.95 1.26
CA ASN A 51 4.97 4.19 0.21
C ASN A 51 4.80 2.66 0.34
N LEU A 52 4.10 2.18 1.38
CA LEU A 52 3.99 0.75 1.68
C LEU A 52 2.59 0.22 1.39
N ILE A 53 2.51 -1.00 0.87
CA ILE A 53 1.25 -1.73 0.63
C ILE A 53 1.42 -3.19 1.04
N LEU A 54 0.33 -3.82 1.50
CA LEU A 54 0.34 -5.24 1.82
C LEU A 54 -0.13 -6.04 0.59
N VAL A 55 0.63 -7.07 0.22
CA VAL A 55 0.32 -7.95 -0.92
C VAL A 55 0.68 -9.41 -0.61
N PRO A 56 0.10 -10.39 -1.30
CA PRO A 56 0.59 -11.77 -1.29
C PRO A 56 2.09 -11.83 -1.64
N GLU A 57 2.83 -12.71 -0.98
CA GLU A 57 4.29 -12.83 -1.15
C GLU A 57 4.71 -13.14 -2.60
N ASP A 58 3.99 -14.03 -3.28
CA ASP A 58 4.25 -14.37 -4.69
C ASP A 58 4.03 -13.17 -5.64
N LEU A 59 3.10 -12.27 -5.30
CA LEU A 59 2.88 -11.03 -6.02
C LEU A 59 4.00 -10.03 -5.72
N ASN A 60 4.45 -9.94 -4.48
CA ASN A 60 5.56 -9.05 -4.10
C ASN A 60 6.83 -9.37 -4.91
N GLU A 61 7.20 -10.65 -5.01
CA GLU A 61 8.33 -11.10 -5.81
C GLU A 61 8.23 -10.66 -7.29
N LYS A 62 7.01 -10.71 -7.85
CA LYS A 62 6.75 -10.27 -9.24
C LYS A 62 6.81 -8.74 -9.38
N LEU A 63 6.40 -7.98 -8.37
CA LEU A 63 6.42 -6.52 -8.37
C LEU A 63 7.85 -5.98 -8.29
N GLY A 64 8.65 -6.49 -7.35
CA GLY A 64 10.09 -6.24 -7.23
C GLY A 64 10.52 -4.78 -7.46
N THR A 65 11.41 -4.56 -8.42
CA THR A 65 11.95 -3.22 -8.74
C THR A 65 11.24 -2.52 -9.91
N LYS A 66 10.02 -2.96 -10.26
CA LYS A 66 9.26 -2.35 -11.38
C LYS A 66 8.90 -0.90 -11.10
N SER A 67 8.60 -0.17 -12.17
CA SER A 67 8.12 1.21 -12.04
C SER A 67 6.73 1.26 -11.40
N PHE A 68 6.39 2.42 -10.81
CA PHE A 68 5.06 2.64 -10.25
C PHE A 68 3.92 2.31 -11.22
N SER A 69 4.03 2.70 -12.50
CA SER A 69 2.99 2.46 -13.50
C SER A 69 2.78 0.97 -13.76
N GLU A 70 3.86 0.20 -13.85
CA GLU A 70 3.81 -1.25 -13.98
C GLU A 70 3.22 -1.92 -12.73
N LYS A 71 3.71 -1.57 -11.54
CA LYS A 71 3.20 -2.11 -10.27
C LYS A 71 1.71 -1.83 -10.12
N LYS A 72 1.28 -0.60 -10.40
CA LYS A 72 -0.14 -0.21 -10.35
C LYS A 72 -1.01 -1.08 -11.26
N LYS A 73 -0.57 -1.37 -12.48
CA LYS A 73 -1.29 -2.26 -13.40
C LYS A 73 -1.40 -3.68 -12.82
N MET A 74 -0.29 -4.24 -12.33
CA MET A 74 -0.24 -5.58 -11.75
C MET A 74 -1.11 -5.70 -10.48
N LEU A 75 -1.12 -4.68 -9.63
CA LEU A 75 -1.99 -4.64 -8.43
C LEU A 75 -3.47 -4.67 -8.81
N ILE A 76 -3.86 -3.95 -9.86
CA ILE A 76 -5.25 -3.96 -10.37
C ILE A 76 -5.59 -5.33 -10.95
N GLU A 77 -4.69 -5.92 -11.75
CA GLU A 77 -4.88 -7.25 -12.35
C GLU A 77 -4.98 -8.36 -11.29
N ALA A 78 -4.21 -8.26 -10.21
CA ALA A 78 -4.26 -9.16 -9.07
C ALA A 78 -5.40 -8.85 -8.08
N GLU A 79 -6.30 -7.93 -8.43
CA GLU A 79 -7.43 -7.51 -7.61
C GLU A 79 -7.05 -7.05 -6.19
N ILE A 80 -5.84 -6.50 -6.04
CA ILE A 80 -5.42 -5.85 -4.80
C ILE A 80 -6.17 -4.52 -4.69
N PRO A 81 -6.90 -4.27 -3.59
CA PRO A 81 -7.51 -2.98 -3.33
C PRO A 81 -6.42 -1.93 -3.22
N ILE A 82 -6.49 -0.98 -4.14
CA ILE A 82 -5.67 0.22 -4.12
C ILE A 82 -6.55 1.39 -3.70
N ASP A 83 -6.04 2.21 -2.79
CA ASP A 83 -6.71 3.42 -2.34
C ASP A 83 -6.84 4.46 -3.46
N PRO A 84 -7.71 5.48 -3.28
CA PRO A 84 -7.89 6.54 -4.27
C PRO A 84 -6.59 7.25 -4.66
N THR A 85 -5.61 7.35 -3.76
CA THR A 85 -4.33 8.02 -4.03
C THR A 85 -3.52 7.23 -5.04
N ILE A 86 -3.30 5.93 -4.84
CA ILE A 86 -2.64 5.06 -5.84
C ILE A 86 -3.42 5.08 -7.16
N LYS A 87 -4.75 4.96 -7.10
CA LYS A 87 -5.60 4.88 -8.29
C LYS A 87 -5.56 6.15 -9.15
N LYS A 88 -5.50 7.33 -8.54
CA LYS A 88 -5.50 8.63 -9.27
C LYS A 88 -4.10 9.10 -9.65
N SER A 89 -3.06 8.69 -8.92
CA SER A 89 -1.69 9.10 -9.21
C SER A 89 -1.21 8.58 -10.57
N SER A 90 -0.64 9.48 -11.37
CA SER A 90 0.08 9.16 -12.62
C SER A 90 1.60 9.05 -12.40
N LYS A 91 2.10 9.67 -11.33
CA LYS A 91 3.48 9.61 -10.87
C LYS A 91 3.51 9.29 -9.39
N TRP A 92 4.60 8.67 -8.94
CA TRP A 92 4.85 8.38 -7.55
C TRP A 92 6.09 9.11 -7.08
N GLY A 93 6.00 9.72 -5.90
CA GLY A 93 7.03 10.58 -5.34
C GLY A 93 6.57 11.18 -4.02
N GLU A 94 7.38 12.04 -3.42
CA GLU A 94 7.17 12.56 -2.07
C GLU A 94 5.75 13.07 -1.81
N SER A 95 5.21 13.91 -2.71
CA SER A 95 3.86 14.46 -2.57
C SER A 95 2.79 13.37 -2.49
N ALA A 96 2.88 12.33 -3.34
CA ALA A 96 1.94 11.22 -3.32
C ALA A 96 2.10 10.35 -2.07
N VAL A 97 3.35 10.12 -1.63
CA VAL A 97 3.66 9.35 -0.42
C VAL A 97 3.08 10.04 0.82
N ARG A 98 3.27 11.36 0.96
CA ARG A 98 2.71 12.13 2.08
C ARG A 98 1.20 12.18 2.04
N ALA A 99 0.62 12.51 0.88
CA ALA A 99 -0.84 12.56 0.71
C ALA A 99 -1.50 11.21 1.03
N ARG A 100 -0.87 10.09 0.64
CA ARG A 100 -1.37 8.75 0.98
C ARG A 100 -1.28 8.46 2.46
N ALA A 101 -0.20 8.87 3.14
CA ALA A 101 -0.09 8.68 4.58
C ALA A 101 -1.14 9.48 5.35
N ASP A 102 -1.42 10.72 4.93
CA ASP A 102 -2.48 11.53 5.51
C ASP A 102 -3.86 10.86 5.32
N GLU A 103 -4.11 10.27 4.15
CA GLU A 103 -5.33 9.52 3.89
C GLU A 103 -5.44 8.28 4.79
N ILE A 104 -4.36 7.49 4.91
CA ILE A 104 -4.31 6.34 5.82
C ILE A 104 -4.62 6.78 7.25
N ALA A 105 -4.00 7.88 7.72
CA ALA A 105 -4.24 8.40 9.06
C ALA A 105 -5.71 8.79 9.27
N LYS A 106 -6.30 9.51 8.30
CA LYS A 106 -7.72 9.93 8.35
C LYS A 106 -8.65 8.72 8.40
N ILE A 107 -8.56 7.79 7.44
CA ILE A 107 -9.46 6.63 7.42
C ILE A 107 -9.28 5.79 8.69
N SER A 108 -8.06 5.70 9.21
CA SER A 108 -7.82 4.87 10.37
C SER A 108 -8.49 5.44 11.62
N HIS A 109 -8.42 6.76 11.80
CA HIS A 109 -9.07 7.46 12.89
C HIS A 109 -10.61 7.50 12.75
N HIS A 110 -11.13 7.77 11.55
CA HIS A 110 -12.56 8.00 11.34
C HIS A 110 -13.38 6.72 11.11
N ASP A 111 -12.79 5.71 10.47
CA ASP A 111 -13.55 4.55 9.99
C ASP A 111 -13.06 3.21 10.57
N ILE A 112 -11.75 3.01 10.71
CA ILE A 112 -11.19 1.71 11.15
C ILE A 112 -11.27 1.55 12.66
N TRP A 113 -10.91 2.59 13.40
CA TRP A 113 -10.91 2.61 14.87
C TRP A 113 -11.91 3.61 15.44
N SER A 114 -12.98 3.92 14.72
CA SER A 114 -14.10 4.64 15.32
C SER A 114 -14.79 3.75 16.35
N PHE A 115 -14.82 4.23 17.59
CA PHE A 115 -15.50 3.63 18.74
C PHE A 115 -16.71 4.46 19.14
#